data_AF-A0A7C7LRF2-F1
#
_entry.id   AF-A0A7C7LRF2-F1
#
_cell.length_a   1.000
_cell.length_b   1.000
_cell.length_c   1.000
_cell.angle_alpha   90.00
_cell.angle_beta   90.00
_cell.angle_gamma   90.00
#
_symmetry.space_group_name_H-M   'P 1'
#
loop_
_entity.id
_entity.type
_entity.pdbx_description
1 polymer ?
#
loop_
_entity_poly.entity_id
_entity_poly.type
_entity_poly.pdbx_seq_one_letter_code
_entity_poly.pdbx_strand_id
1 'polypeptide(L)'
;MAKKDTYLALLRRGIDQTTANHLADAGLKIGDLKKIDKEQLIENYGLQGTIADGVISIINSGHKTHGKERFLAKVLAPEKKKMDRIEEQRFKRKQKDILADLAEQKDRLKIARVEAFRTQKIVMNRLGKTIELIVKLENNLNDESKDDQKVKIRDQLETRGLEAARDHEMLELEGTPQDIVDFRRIIVPELILHACPECGEELDPRSSRETSFTEEWTFICWDCENTFTPKLSHSVEGLLSNGSRIKIDPDAKPRNPVPRRPSSRDLKTVTDFIQADLETTGATADELAAAAEASALSSGLMTIDDWINQTLAAKGYIQAQEDREDFILRTGAGATKFNKWMKKAGLYFNKQTGQWTRYEER
;
A
#
# COMPACT_ATOMS: atom_id res chain seq x y z
N MET A 1 44.92 -44.41 -9.07
CA MET A 1 43.88 -43.87 -9.98
C MET A 1 42.50 -44.45 -9.70
N ALA A 2 42.33 -45.79 -9.68
CA ALA A 2 41.01 -46.43 -9.47
C ALA A 2 40.19 -45.97 -8.25
N LYS A 3 40.82 -45.74 -7.08
CA LYS A 3 40.11 -45.27 -5.87
C LYS A 3 39.42 -43.92 -6.05
N LYS A 4 40.11 -42.97 -6.72
CA LYS A 4 39.60 -41.62 -6.97
C LYS A 4 38.44 -41.65 -7.95
N ASP A 5 38.49 -42.54 -8.94
CA ASP A 5 37.44 -42.69 -9.95
C ASP A 5 36.16 -43.29 -9.36
N THR A 6 36.28 -44.31 -8.49
CA THR A 6 35.11 -44.87 -7.79
C THR A 6 34.49 -43.84 -6.86
N TYR A 7 35.30 -43.16 -6.04
CA TYR A 7 34.82 -42.15 -5.11
C TYR A 7 34.03 -41.03 -5.81
N LEU A 8 34.61 -40.43 -6.87
CA LEU A 8 33.95 -39.38 -7.64
C LEU A 8 32.66 -39.87 -8.29
N ALA A 9 32.60 -41.13 -8.71
CA ALA A 9 31.42 -41.68 -9.34
C ALA A 9 30.28 -42.00 -8.35
N LEU A 10 30.58 -42.29 -7.08
CA LEU A 10 29.59 -42.44 -6.02
C LEU A 10 29.03 -41.07 -5.62
N LEU A 11 29.89 -40.05 -5.49
CA LEU A 11 29.47 -38.67 -5.25
C LEU A 11 28.57 -38.13 -6.38
N ARG A 12 28.93 -38.39 -7.64
CA ARG A 12 28.10 -38.00 -8.82
C ARG A 12 26.74 -38.71 -8.87
N ARG A 13 26.53 -39.78 -8.09
CA ARG A 13 25.22 -40.44 -7.94
C ARG A 13 24.45 -39.95 -6.73
N GLY A 14 25.07 -39.14 -5.88
CA GLY A 14 24.43 -38.58 -4.68
C GLY A 14 24.56 -39.44 -3.44
N ILE A 15 25.56 -40.32 -3.36
CA ILE A 15 25.92 -40.96 -2.08
C ILE A 15 26.68 -39.93 -1.24
N ASP A 16 26.49 -39.98 0.09
CA ASP A 16 27.20 -39.12 1.03
C ASP A 16 28.72 -39.36 1.02
N GLN A 17 29.47 -38.36 1.47
CA GLN A 17 30.93 -38.36 1.36
C GLN A 17 31.60 -39.47 2.19
N THR A 18 31.05 -39.76 3.36
CA THR A 18 31.56 -40.76 4.29
C THR A 18 31.38 -42.18 3.75
N THR A 19 30.18 -42.52 3.26
CA THR A 19 29.93 -43.83 2.64
C THR A 19 30.69 -43.98 1.32
N ALA A 20 30.80 -42.91 0.53
CA ALA A 20 31.56 -42.93 -0.73
C ALA A 20 33.07 -43.17 -0.50
N ASN A 21 33.66 -42.55 0.52
CA ASN A 21 35.05 -42.80 0.90
C ASN A 21 35.25 -44.25 1.36
N HIS A 22 34.38 -44.74 2.25
CA HIS A 22 34.46 -46.10 2.78
C HIS A 22 34.43 -47.17 1.68
N LEU A 23 33.48 -47.04 0.73
CA LEU A 23 33.36 -47.98 -0.39
C LEU A 23 34.51 -47.86 -1.41
N ALA A 24 35.03 -46.66 -1.62
CA ALA A 24 36.17 -46.44 -2.51
C ALA A 24 37.48 -46.97 -1.91
N ASP A 25 37.66 -46.86 -0.59
CA ASP A 25 38.82 -47.40 0.13
C ASP A 25 38.82 -48.92 0.17
N ALA A 26 37.64 -49.52 0.23
CA ALA A 26 37.44 -50.96 0.08
C ALA A 26 37.72 -51.50 -1.34
N GLY A 27 38.08 -50.62 -2.29
CA GLY A 27 38.53 -51.01 -3.63
C GLY A 27 37.42 -51.44 -4.59
N LEU A 28 36.15 -51.24 -4.21
CA LEU A 28 35.01 -51.60 -5.05
C LEU A 28 34.95 -50.72 -6.31
N LYS A 29 34.58 -51.31 -7.44
CA LYS A 29 34.19 -50.55 -8.64
C LYS A 29 32.67 -50.45 -8.70
N ILE A 30 32.16 -49.43 -9.39
CA ILE A 30 30.72 -49.23 -9.59
C ILE A 30 30.06 -50.45 -10.25
N GLY A 31 30.79 -51.12 -11.16
CA GLY A 31 30.30 -52.34 -11.81
C GLY A 31 30.11 -53.51 -10.85
N ASP A 32 30.92 -53.57 -9.79
CA ASP A 32 30.83 -54.60 -8.76
C ASP A 32 29.71 -54.27 -7.77
N LEU A 33 29.54 -53.01 -7.41
CA LEU A 33 28.44 -52.53 -6.56
C LEU A 33 27.03 -52.77 -7.15
N LYS A 34 26.91 -52.98 -8.47
CA LYS A 34 25.64 -53.39 -9.10
C LYS A 34 25.29 -54.86 -8.88
N LYS A 35 26.28 -55.68 -8.49
CA LYS A 35 26.15 -57.13 -8.31
C LYS A 35 26.16 -57.55 -6.84
N ILE A 36 26.38 -56.61 -5.93
CA ILE A 36 26.47 -56.84 -4.49
C ILE A 36 25.10 -56.67 -3.86
N ASP A 37 24.69 -57.66 -3.07
CA ASP A 37 23.44 -57.63 -2.32
C ASP A 37 23.58 -56.90 -0.98
N LYS A 38 22.43 -56.54 -0.39
CA LYS A 38 22.35 -55.81 0.89
C LYS A 38 23.16 -56.49 2.00
N GLU A 39 23.03 -57.82 2.11
CA GLU A 39 23.71 -58.62 3.14
C GLU A 39 25.23 -58.54 2.98
N GLN A 40 25.73 -58.58 1.74
CA GLN A 40 27.16 -58.43 1.46
C GLN A 40 27.69 -57.02 1.78
N LEU A 41 26.88 -55.97 1.60
CA LEU A 41 27.24 -54.60 2.01
C LEU A 41 27.31 -54.43 3.54
N ILE A 42 26.48 -55.17 4.28
CA ILE A 42 26.46 -55.14 5.74
C ILE A 42 27.60 -55.99 6.30
N GLU A 43 27.74 -57.23 5.85
CA GLU A 43 28.69 -58.20 6.40
C GLU A 43 30.14 -57.93 5.99
N ASN A 44 30.38 -57.64 4.71
CA ASN A 44 31.75 -57.48 4.20
C ASN A 44 32.27 -56.03 4.29
N TYR A 45 31.35 -55.05 4.35
CA TYR A 45 31.70 -53.63 4.32
C TYR A 45 31.12 -52.83 5.50
N GLY A 46 30.54 -53.50 6.50
CA GLY A 46 30.17 -52.88 7.79
C GLY A 46 29.13 -51.76 7.69
N LEU A 47 28.35 -51.70 6.60
CA LEU A 47 27.34 -50.66 6.44
C LEU A 47 26.10 -50.93 7.29
N GLN A 48 25.50 -49.88 7.85
CA GLN A 48 24.19 -49.99 8.50
C GLN A 48 23.12 -50.35 7.46
N GLY A 49 22.13 -51.16 7.85
CA GLY A 49 21.14 -51.69 6.91
C GLY A 49 20.37 -50.64 6.12
N THR A 50 20.08 -49.48 6.72
CA THR A 50 19.42 -48.34 6.06
C THR A 50 20.33 -47.64 5.03
N ILE A 51 21.63 -47.58 5.33
CA ILE A 51 22.67 -47.02 4.45
C ILE A 51 22.88 -47.95 3.25
N ALA A 52 22.95 -49.28 3.48
CA ALA A 52 23.07 -50.27 2.42
C ALA A 52 21.88 -50.22 1.44
N ASP A 53 20.64 -50.11 1.96
CA ASP A 53 19.43 -49.94 1.14
C ASP A 53 19.44 -48.63 0.34
N GLY A 54 19.95 -47.55 0.96
CA GLY A 54 20.15 -46.26 0.32
C GLY A 54 21.11 -46.36 -0.86
N VAL A 55 22.28 -46.99 -0.66
CA VAL A 55 23.33 -47.18 -1.67
C VAL A 55 22.80 -48.00 -2.85
N ILE A 56 22.18 -49.16 -2.61
CA ILE A 56 21.62 -50.00 -3.67
C ILE A 56 20.55 -49.24 -4.48
N SER A 57 19.66 -48.52 -3.79
CA SER A 57 18.59 -47.77 -4.46
C SER A 57 19.11 -46.64 -5.38
N ILE A 58 20.23 -46.02 -5.01
CA ILE A 58 20.85 -44.95 -5.79
C ILE A 58 21.67 -45.50 -6.96
N ILE A 59 22.37 -46.61 -6.74
CA ILE A 59 23.14 -47.28 -7.80
C ILE A 59 22.22 -47.82 -8.89
N ASN A 60 21.05 -48.35 -8.51
CA ASN A 60 20.04 -48.84 -9.45
C ASN A 60 19.24 -47.73 -10.14
N SER A 61 19.05 -46.56 -9.51
CA SER A 61 18.22 -45.48 -10.05
C SER A 61 18.93 -44.50 -11.00
N GLY A 62 20.25 -44.67 -11.21
CA GLY A 62 21.04 -43.89 -12.16
C GLY A 62 21.38 -42.47 -11.69
N HIS A 63 22.11 -41.71 -12.52
CA HIS A 63 22.48 -40.32 -12.19
C HIS A 63 21.24 -39.42 -12.23
N LYS A 64 20.87 -38.83 -11.09
CA LYS A 64 19.78 -37.84 -10.97
C LYS A 64 20.28 -36.61 -10.22
N THR A 65 19.81 -35.43 -10.60
CA THR A 65 20.20 -34.11 -10.06
C THR A 65 19.98 -33.98 -8.55
N HIS A 66 19.03 -34.72 -7.96
CA HIS A 66 18.70 -34.70 -6.52
C HIS A 66 19.05 -36.01 -5.78
N GLY A 67 20.06 -36.77 -6.24
CA GLY A 67 20.44 -38.04 -5.62
C GLY A 67 20.79 -37.94 -4.13
N LYS A 68 21.52 -36.86 -3.75
CA LYS A 68 21.99 -36.62 -2.37
C LYS A 68 20.85 -36.33 -1.39
N GLU A 69 19.92 -35.47 -1.78
CA GLU A 69 18.74 -35.14 -0.97
C GLU A 69 17.85 -36.35 -0.76
N ARG A 70 17.72 -37.22 -1.78
CA ARG A 70 16.96 -38.48 -1.69
C ARG A 70 17.64 -39.51 -0.80
N PHE A 71 18.97 -39.64 -0.89
CA PHE A 71 19.74 -40.50 0.00
C PHE A 71 19.52 -40.09 1.46
N LEU A 72 19.75 -38.82 1.75
CA LEU A 72 19.65 -38.27 3.09
C LEU A 72 18.21 -38.33 3.60
N ALA A 73 17.20 -38.00 2.79
CA ALA A 73 15.81 -38.11 3.18
C ALA A 73 15.41 -39.56 3.51
N LYS A 74 15.97 -40.56 2.82
CA LYS A 74 15.64 -41.98 3.07
C LYS A 74 16.40 -42.56 4.27
N VAL A 75 17.64 -42.11 4.51
CA VAL A 75 18.47 -42.55 5.64
C VAL A 75 18.07 -41.84 6.94
N LEU A 76 17.64 -40.58 6.87
CA LEU A 76 17.30 -39.75 8.04
C LEU A 76 15.81 -39.71 8.37
N ALA A 77 14.90 -40.07 7.45
CA ALA A 77 13.48 -40.09 7.77
C ALA A 77 13.20 -41.21 8.78
N PRO A 78 12.69 -40.91 9.98
CA PRO A 78 12.19 -41.95 10.88
C PRO A 78 11.05 -42.68 10.18
N GLU A 79 10.96 -44.00 10.36
CA GLU A 79 9.80 -44.76 9.91
C GLU A 79 8.53 -44.05 10.42
N LYS A 80 7.64 -43.66 9.50
CA LYS A 80 6.36 -43.05 9.86
C LYS A 80 5.65 -44.02 10.80
N LYS A 81 5.57 -43.69 12.09
CA LYS A 81 4.69 -44.40 13.03
C LYS A 81 3.32 -44.44 12.38
N LYS A 82 2.78 -45.65 12.16
CA LYS A 82 1.40 -45.84 11.72
C LYS A 82 0.51 -45.25 12.81
N MET A 83 0.10 -44.00 12.64
CA MET A 83 -0.88 -43.37 13.52
C MET A 83 -2.23 -44.04 13.29
N ASP A 84 -2.99 -44.21 14.36
CA ASP A 84 -4.28 -44.90 14.28
C ASP A 84 -5.28 -44.08 13.46
N ARG A 85 -6.23 -44.73 12.77
CA ARG A 85 -7.15 -44.07 11.82
C ARG A 85 -7.98 -42.96 12.49
N ILE A 86 -8.22 -43.11 13.78
CA ILE A 86 -8.92 -42.15 14.64
C ILE A 86 -8.06 -40.91 14.94
N GLU A 87 -6.76 -41.09 15.19
CA GLU A 87 -5.82 -39.98 15.43
C GLU A 87 -5.61 -39.16 14.16
N GLU A 88 -5.52 -39.81 13.00
CA GLU A 88 -5.40 -39.12 11.72
C GLU A 88 -6.66 -38.31 11.39
N GLN A 89 -7.86 -38.83 11.70
CA GLN A 89 -9.11 -38.07 11.56
C GLN A 89 -9.19 -36.91 12.55
N ARG A 90 -8.78 -37.08 13.81
CA ARG A 90 -8.72 -35.99 14.79
C ARG A 90 -7.71 -34.91 14.37
N PHE A 91 -6.57 -35.30 13.84
CA PHE A 91 -5.56 -34.38 13.32
C PHE A 91 -6.08 -33.59 12.12
N LYS A 92 -6.77 -34.25 11.17
CA LYS A 92 -7.42 -33.56 10.04
C LYS A 92 -8.52 -32.59 10.48
N ARG A 93 -9.28 -32.92 11.54
CA ARG A 93 -10.27 -31.99 12.11
C ARG A 93 -9.59 -30.77 12.73
N LYS A 94 -8.57 -30.98 13.57
CA LYS A 94 -7.77 -29.89 14.15
C LYS A 94 -7.15 -29.00 13.07
N GLN A 95 -6.61 -29.57 11.99
CA GLN A 95 -6.11 -28.80 10.86
C GLN A 95 -7.20 -27.96 10.19
N LYS A 96 -8.41 -28.52 10.02
CA LYS A 96 -9.54 -27.80 9.44
C LYS A 96 -10.01 -26.66 10.34
N ASP A 97 -10.04 -26.87 11.65
CA ASP A 97 -10.41 -25.84 12.63
C ASP A 97 -9.38 -24.69 12.63
N ILE A 98 -8.08 -25.01 12.66
CA ILE A 98 -7.00 -24.01 12.54
C ILE A 98 -7.09 -23.23 11.22
N LEU A 99 -7.40 -23.89 10.11
CA LEU A 99 -7.57 -23.22 8.82
C LEU A 99 -8.81 -22.30 8.80
N ALA A 100 -9.87 -22.66 9.52
CA ALA A 100 -11.06 -21.83 9.66
C ALA A 100 -10.77 -20.58 10.51
N ASP A 101 -10.08 -20.75 11.64
CA ASP A 101 -9.67 -19.64 12.51
C ASP A 101 -8.74 -18.66 11.77
N LEU A 102 -7.77 -19.18 11.01
CA LEU A 102 -6.89 -18.36 10.17
C LEU A 102 -7.66 -17.61 9.07
N ALA A 103 -8.70 -18.22 8.49
CA ALA A 103 -9.55 -17.57 7.50
C ALA A 103 -10.37 -16.44 8.12
N GLU A 104 -10.90 -16.64 9.32
CA GLU A 104 -11.64 -15.60 10.06
C GLU A 104 -10.73 -14.43 10.45
N GLN A 105 -9.54 -14.71 11.00
CA GLN A 105 -8.54 -13.67 11.30
C GLN A 105 -8.14 -12.88 10.04
N LYS A 106 -7.96 -13.57 8.91
CA LYS A 106 -7.67 -12.91 7.63
C LYS A 106 -8.79 -11.99 7.18
N ASP A 107 -10.05 -12.39 7.36
CA ASP A 107 -11.19 -11.55 6.98
C ASP A 107 -11.37 -10.36 7.93
N ARG A 108 -11.10 -10.53 9.24
CA ARG A 108 -11.03 -9.40 10.20
C ARG A 108 -9.96 -8.39 9.79
N LEU A 109 -8.75 -8.86 9.44
CA LEU A 109 -7.66 -7.99 8.97
C LEU A 109 -8.01 -7.25 7.68
N LYS A 110 -8.71 -7.90 6.74
CA LYS A 110 -9.20 -7.22 5.53
C LYS A 110 -10.19 -6.13 5.85
N ILE A 111 -11.16 -6.38 6.73
CA ILE A 111 -12.18 -5.40 7.12
C ILE A 111 -11.49 -4.20 7.80
N ALA A 112 -10.61 -4.45 8.76
CA ALA A 112 -9.85 -3.41 9.44
C ALA A 112 -9.02 -2.56 8.45
N ARG A 113 -8.36 -3.21 7.48
CA ARG A 113 -7.60 -2.49 6.44
C ARG A 113 -8.51 -1.63 5.55
N VAL A 114 -9.67 -2.15 5.15
CA VAL A 114 -10.65 -1.39 4.34
C VAL A 114 -11.21 -0.22 5.13
N GLU A 115 -11.47 -0.38 6.42
CA GLU A 115 -11.94 0.69 7.30
C GLU A 115 -10.87 1.75 7.51
N ALA A 116 -9.62 1.38 7.75
CA ALA A 116 -8.49 2.31 7.81
C ALA A 116 -8.37 3.15 6.52
N PHE A 117 -8.46 2.51 5.34
CA PHE A 117 -8.47 3.23 4.07
C PHE A 117 -9.66 4.18 3.91
N ARG A 118 -10.85 3.81 4.41
CA ARG A 118 -12.03 4.69 4.38
C ARG A 118 -11.81 5.92 5.27
N THR A 119 -11.24 5.73 6.46
CA THR A 119 -10.91 6.81 7.39
C THR A 119 -9.88 7.76 6.77
N GLN A 120 -8.77 7.23 6.24
CA GLN A 120 -7.76 8.02 5.53
C GLN A 120 -8.37 8.80 4.35
N LYS A 121 -9.25 8.19 3.56
CA LYS A 121 -9.93 8.87 2.45
C LYS A 121 -10.79 10.05 2.91
N ILE A 122 -11.45 9.95 4.06
CA ILE A 122 -12.24 11.05 4.63
C ILE A 122 -11.33 12.21 5.03
N VAL A 123 -10.21 11.92 5.70
CA VAL A 123 -9.20 12.91 6.10
C VAL A 123 -8.60 13.58 4.87
N MET A 124 -8.23 12.81 3.83
CA MET A 124 -7.69 13.33 2.57
C MET A 124 -8.68 14.28 1.86
N ASN A 125 -9.97 13.94 1.85
CA ASN A 125 -11.00 14.82 1.29
C ASN A 125 -11.19 16.11 2.10
N ARG A 126 -10.99 16.04 3.42
CA ARG A 126 -11.05 17.22 4.30
C ARG A 126 -9.83 18.12 4.05
N LEU A 127 -8.63 17.54 4.07
CA LEU A 127 -7.36 18.22 3.75
C LEU A 127 -7.43 18.94 2.40
N GLY A 128 -7.89 18.25 1.35
CA GLY A 128 -8.01 18.84 0.01
C GLY A 128 -8.92 20.07 -0.05
N LYS A 129 -10.00 20.09 0.74
CA LYS A 129 -10.90 21.27 0.84
C LYS A 129 -10.25 22.40 1.62
N THR A 130 -9.52 22.08 2.69
CA THR A 130 -8.78 23.06 3.48
C THR A 130 -7.71 23.73 2.62
N ILE A 131 -6.93 22.95 1.87
CA ILE A 131 -5.93 23.45 0.91
C ILE A 131 -6.59 24.33 -0.15
N GLU A 132 -7.71 23.92 -0.75
CA GLU A 132 -8.43 24.76 -1.73
C GLU A 132 -8.87 26.11 -1.14
N LEU A 133 -9.28 26.14 0.13
CA LEU A 133 -9.62 27.39 0.80
C LEU A 133 -8.39 28.25 1.08
N ILE A 134 -7.27 27.66 1.52
CA ILE A 134 -6.00 28.37 1.71
C ILE A 134 -5.57 29.02 0.39
N VAL A 135 -5.59 28.27 -0.71
CA VAL A 135 -5.27 28.77 -2.06
C VAL A 135 -6.11 30.01 -2.41
N LYS A 136 -7.43 29.97 -2.17
CA LYS A 136 -8.32 31.11 -2.43
C LYS A 136 -8.03 32.30 -1.53
N LEU A 137 -7.72 32.07 -0.25
CA LEU A 137 -7.43 33.11 0.72
C LEU A 137 -6.11 33.81 0.40
N GLU A 138 -5.05 33.07 0.06
CA GLU A 138 -3.77 33.66 -0.32
C GLU A 138 -3.85 34.41 -1.64
N ASN A 139 -4.63 33.93 -2.62
CA ASN A 139 -4.89 34.70 -3.84
C ASN A 139 -5.61 36.02 -3.55
N ASN A 140 -6.57 36.02 -2.62
CA ASN A 140 -7.24 37.25 -2.18
C ASN A 140 -6.35 38.14 -1.31
N LEU A 141 -5.33 37.60 -0.65
CA LEU A 141 -4.37 38.37 0.14
C LEU A 141 -3.50 39.26 -0.76
N ASN A 142 -3.22 38.78 -1.97
CA ASN A 142 -2.46 39.47 -3.01
C ASN A 142 -3.31 40.44 -3.85
N ASP A 143 -4.63 40.50 -3.63
CA ASP A 143 -5.58 41.35 -4.36
C ASP A 143 -5.68 42.73 -3.70
N GLU A 144 -5.14 43.77 -4.36
CA GLU A 144 -5.13 45.16 -3.87
C GLU A 144 -6.54 45.73 -3.62
N SER A 145 -7.58 45.19 -4.27
CA SER A 145 -8.96 45.62 -4.06
C SER A 145 -9.54 45.20 -2.70
N LYS A 146 -8.85 44.34 -1.95
CA LYS A 146 -9.32 43.73 -0.69
C LYS A 146 -8.48 44.09 0.52
N ASP A 147 -7.76 45.21 0.48
CA ASP A 147 -6.88 45.66 1.56
C ASP A 147 -7.58 45.72 2.94
N ASP A 148 -8.82 46.21 2.98
CA ASP A 148 -9.63 46.28 4.21
C ASP A 148 -9.94 44.91 4.84
N GLN A 149 -9.80 43.82 4.06
CA GLN A 149 -10.08 42.44 4.51
C GLN A 149 -8.81 41.67 4.85
N LYS A 150 -7.60 42.21 4.58
CA LYS A 150 -6.32 41.50 4.77
C LYS A 150 -6.12 40.94 6.18
N VAL A 151 -6.58 41.64 7.22
CA VAL A 151 -6.49 41.16 8.62
C VAL A 151 -7.35 39.92 8.83
N LYS A 152 -8.59 39.92 8.33
CA LYS A 152 -9.50 38.76 8.41
C LYS A 152 -9.00 37.58 7.57
N ILE A 153 -8.39 37.86 6.43
CA ILE A 153 -7.80 36.83 5.57
C ILE A 153 -6.63 36.16 6.30
N ARG A 154 -5.75 36.92 6.95
CA ARG A 154 -4.64 36.37 7.76
C ARG A 154 -5.11 35.49 8.91
N ASP A 155 -6.11 35.94 9.67
CA ASP A 155 -6.72 35.15 10.76
C ASP A 155 -7.32 33.82 10.26
N GLN A 156 -7.98 33.86 9.09
CA GLN A 156 -8.47 32.65 8.45
C GLN A 156 -7.33 31.75 7.96
N LEU A 157 -6.28 32.30 7.36
CA LEU A 157 -5.12 31.52 6.91
C LEU A 157 -4.45 30.78 8.07
N GLU A 158 -4.29 31.43 9.22
CA GLU A 158 -3.74 30.79 10.42
C GLU A 158 -4.62 29.61 10.88
N THR A 159 -5.92 29.83 10.99
CA THR A 159 -6.88 28.78 11.37
C THR A 159 -6.86 27.61 10.39
N ARG A 160 -6.84 27.89 9.08
CA ARG A 160 -6.84 26.85 8.04
C ARG A 160 -5.50 26.14 7.94
N GLY A 161 -4.40 26.84 8.18
CA GLY A 161 -3.05 26.26 8.24
C GLY A 161 -2.97 25.19 9.32
N LEU A 162 -3.50 25.46 10.51
CA LEU A 162 -3.57 24.48 11.60
C LEU A 162 -4.47 23.28 11.26
N GLU A 163 -5.64 23.52 10.65
CA GLU A 163 -6.53 22.44 10.18
C GLU A 163 -5.82 21.53 9.16
N ALA A 164 -5.07 22.13 8.23
CA ALA A 164 -4.34 21.42 7.19
C ALA A 164 -3.15 20.64 7.77
N ALA A 165 -2.37 21.25 8.68
CA ALA A 165 -1.22 20.61 9.33
C ALA A 165 -1.65 19.34 10.09
N ARG A 166 -2.73 19.42 10.88
CA ARG A 166 -3.26 18.27 11.60
C ARG A 166 -3.69 17.14 10.66
N ASP A 167 -4.42 17.48 9.61
CA ASP A 167 -4.92 16.47 8.66
C ASP A 167 -3.77 15.87 7.82
N HIS A 168 -2.72 16.64 7.56
CA HIS A 168 -1.50 16.20 6.88
C HIS A 168 -0.68 15.23 7.74
N GLU A 169 -0.53 15.53 9.04
CA GLU A 169 0.12 14.66 10.03
C GLU A 169 -0.66 13.36 10.22
N MET A 170 -1.99 13.42 10.30
CA MET A 170 -2.87 12.24 10.41
C MET A 170 -2.77 11.30 9.20
N LEU A 171 -2.32 11.80 8.05
CA LEU A 171 -2.10 11.03 6.83
C LEU A 171 -0.63 10.63 6.64
N GLU A 172 0.26 11.02 7.56
CA GLU A 172 1.71 10.74 7.50
C GLU A 172 2.33 11.15 6.15
N LEU A 173 1.87 12.27 5.60
CA LEU A 173 2.37 12.77 4.31
C LEU A 173 3.73 13.46 4.49
N GLU A 174 4.61 13.28 3.49
CA GLU A 174 5.90 13.96 3.44
C GLU A 174 5.75 15.44 3.08
N GLY A 175 6.58 16.30 3.68
CA GLY A 175 6.58 17.73 3.43
C GLY A 175 5.58 18.50 4.30
N THR A 176 5.17 19.67 3.83
CA THR A 176 4.25 20.56 4.53
C THR A 176 2.98 20.78 3.71
N PRO A 177 1.84 21.10 4.36
CA PRO A 177 0.64 21.51 3.64
C PRO A 177 0.88 22.72 2.72
N GLN A 178 1.82 23.60 3.08
CA GLN A 178 2.15 24.77 2.28
C GLN A 178 2.79 24.39 0.95
N ASP A 179 3.59 23.32 0.89
CA ASP A 179 4.16 22.83 -0.37
C ASP A 179 3.07 22.47 -1.40
N ILE A 180 1.94 21.93 -0.93
CA ILE A 180 0.79 21.60 -1.79
C ILE A 180 0.07 22.88 -2.24
N VAL A 181 -0.03 23.88 -1.36
CA VAL A 181 -0.61 25.19 -1.67
C VAL A 181 0.23 25.92 -2.71
N ASP A 182 1.55 26.01 -2.48
CA ASP A 182 2.51 26.66 -3.36
C ASP A 182 2.59 25.96 -4.72
N PHE A 183 2.60 24.62 -4.73
CA PHE A 183 2.49 23.86 -5.97
C PHE A 183 1.25 24.26 -6.77
N ARG A 184 0.09 24.42 -6.12
CA ARG A 184 -1.16 24.81 -6.79
C ARG A 184 -1.23 26.28 -7.18
N ARG A 185 -0.55 27.18 -6.47
CA ARG A 185 -0.62 28.63 -6.69
C ARG A 185 0.46 29.16 -7.60
N ILE A 186 1.64 28.58 -7.55
CA ILE A 186 2.83 29.08 -8.24
C ILE A 186 3.13 28.15 -9.41
N ILE A 187 3.35 26.86 -9.13
CA ILE A 187 3.84 25.92 -10.14
C ILE A 187 2.75 25.52 -11.14
N VAL A 188 1.54 25.21 -10.69
CA VAL A 188 0.44 24.78 -11.59
C VAL A 188 0.07 25.87 -12.59
N PRO A 189 -0.08 27.15 -12.20
CA PRO A 189 -0.25 28.24 -13.16
C PRO A 189 0.92 28.35 -14.13
N GLU A 190 2.18 28.30 -13.70
CA GLU A 190 3.34 28.31 -14.62
C GLU A 190 3.34 27.13 -15.62
N LEU A 191 2.81 25.96 -15.22
CA LEU A 191 2.68 24.80 -16.10
C LEU A 191 1.52 24.93 -17.10
N ILE A 192 0.50 25.71 -16.77
CA ILE A 192 -0.73 25.87 -17.57
C ILE A 192 -0.70 27.14 -18.41
N LEU A 193 -0.08 28.20 -17.91
CA LEU A 193 0.06 29.50 -18.54
C LEU A 193 1.22 29.44 -19.53
N HIS A 194 0.98 29.89 -20.74
CA HIS A 194 2.03 30.02 -21.75
C HIS A 194 2.64 31.42 -21.61
N ALA A 195 3.93 31.56 -21.83
CA ALA A 195 4.49 32.88 -22.14
C ALA A 195 4.37 33.10 -23.65
N CYS A 196 4.02 34.32 -24.07
CA CYS A 196 4.13 34.68 -25.47
C CYS A 196 5.58 34.50 -25.94
N PRO A 197 5.85 33.78 -27.05
CA PRO A 197 7.20 33.57 -27.53
C PRO A 197 7.88 34.85 -28.05
N GLU A 198 7.10 35.89 -28.35
CA GLU A 198 7.60 37.16 -28.89
C GLU A 198 7.86 38.18 -27.77
N CYS A 199 6.86 38.48 -26.92
CA CYS A 199 6.99 39.50 -25.88
C CYS A 199 7.27 38.96 -24.47
N GLY A 200 7.16 37.64 -24.24
CA GLY A 200 7.39 37.03 -22.93
C GLY A 200 6.27 37.23 -21.91
N GLU A 201 5.20 37.95 -22.27
CA GLU A 201 4.05 38.19 -21.39
C GLU A 201 3.26 36.91 -21.11
N GLU A 202 2.71 36.85 -19.90
CA GLU A 202 1.95 35.71 -19.40
C GLU A 202 0.58 35.62 -20.10
N LEU A 203 0.28 34.45 -20.63
CA LEU A 203 -0.86 34.20 -21.50
C LEU A 203 -1.67 33.01 -20.99
N ASP A 204 -2.95 33.26 -20.66
CA ASP A 204 -3.91 32.19 -20.37
C ASP A 204 -4.37 31.53 -21.68
N PRO A 205 -4.05 30.25 -21.92
CA PRO A 205 -4.42 29.57 -23.15
C PRO A 205 -5.93 29.47 -23.36
N ARG A 206 -6.74 29.58 -22.29
CA ARG A 206 -8.20 29.48 -22.39
C ARG A 206 -8.82 30.74 -22.98
N SER A 207 -8.33 31.92 -22.59
CA SER A 207 -8.80 33.22 -23.09
C SER A 207 -8.11 33.63 -24.40
N SER A 208 -6.97 33.02 -24.69
CA SER A 208 -6.09 33.43 -25.78
C SER A 208 -6.14 32.50 -26.98
N ARG A 209 -7.12 31.58 -27.03
CA ARG A 209 -7.33 30.70 -28.19
C ARG A 209 -7.88 31.53 -29.37
N GLU A 210 -7.13 31.55 -30.47
CA GLU A 210 -7.57 32.22 -31.69
C GLU A 210 -8.66 31.39 -32.37
N THR A 211 -9.90 31.88 -32.34
CA THR A 211 -11.06 31.13 -32.85
C THR A 211 -11.20 31.22 -34.37
N SER A 212 -10.47 32.12 -35.01
CA SER A 212 -10.42 32.25 -36.47
C SER A 212 -9.76 31.03 -37.16
N PHE A 213 -8.85 30.33 -36.47
CA PHE A 213 -8.19 29.12 -36.97
C PHE A 213 -8.82 27.87 -36.32
N THR A 214 -9.85 27.34 -36.96
CA THR A 214 -10.61 26.18 -36.46
C THR A 214 -9.86 24.85 -36.62
N GLU A 215 -8.93 24.76 -37.58
CA GLU A 215 -8.20 23.52 -37.91
C GLU A 215 -6.87 23.36 -37.16
N GLU A 216 -6.35 24.44 -36.57
CA GLU A 216 -5.03 24.47 -35.93
C GLU A 216 -5.12 24.97 -34.50
N TRP A 217 -4.28 24.42 -33.60
CA TRP A 217 -4.24 24.86 -32.20
C TRP A 217 -3.33 26.08 -32.02
N THR A 218 -3.84 27.25 -32.40
CA THR A 218 -3.17 28.57 -32.36
C THR A 218 -3.64 29.45 -31.20
N PHE A 219 -2.74 30.26 -30.67
CA PHE A 219 -3.02 31.25 -29.64
C PHE A 219 -2.72 32.66 -30.16
N ILE A 220 -3.47 33.65 -29.69
CA ILE A 220 -3.23 35.07 -29.91
C ILE A 220 -2.78 35.70 -28.59
N CYS A 221 -1.65 36.41 -28.62
CA CYS A 221 -1.27 37.25 -27.50
C CYS A 221 -2.02 38.58 -27.58
N TRP A 222 -2.77 38.93 -26.55
CA TRP A 222 -3.54 40.18 -26.53
C TRP A 222 -2.67 41.43 -26.30
N ASP A 223 -1.44 41.28 -25.81
CA ASP A 223 -0.53 42.41 -25.58
C ASP A 223 0.27 42.82 -26.82
N CYS A 224 0.77 41.84 -27.57
CA CYS A 224 1.53 42.10 -28.80
C CYS A 224 0.77 41.75 -30.09
N GLU A 225 -0.49 41.32 -29.96
CA GLU A 225 -1.41 40.93 -31.06
C GLU A 225 -0.87 39.82 -31.99
N ASN A 226 0.23 39.18 -31.63
CA ASN A 226 0.83 38.13 -32.44
C ASN A 226 0.14 36.79 -32.21
N THR A 227 -0.16 36.11 -33.31
CA THR A 227 -0.65 34.74 -33.31
C THR A 227 0.54 33.77 -33.38
N PHE A 228 0.53 32.72 -32.56
CA PHE A 228 1.57 31.70 -32.56
C PHE A 228 0.98 30.32 -32.31
N THR A 229 1.75 29.29 -32.69
CA THR A 229 1.40 27.89 -32.48
C THR A 229 2.31 27.30 -31.40
N PRO A 230 1.77 26.54 -30.42
CA PRO A 230 2.59 25.88 -29.42
C PRO A 230 3.51 24.84 -30.04
N LYS A 231 4.76 24.76 -29.55
CA LYS A 231 5.72 23.73 -29.96
C LYS A 231 5.18 22.30 -29.81
N LEU A 232 4.33 22.07 -28.80
CA LEU A 232 3.67 20.77 -28.59
C LEU A 232 2.75 20.40 -29.76
N SER A 233 2.03 21.36 -30.33
CA SER A 233 1.13 21.12 -31.47
C SER A 233 1.93 20.66 -32.69
N HIS A 234 3.09 21.26 -32.96
CA HIS A 234 3.98 20.80 -34.03
C HIS A 234 4.51 19.37 -33.80
N SER A 235 4.88 19.03 -32.56
CA SER A 235 5.34 17.68 -32.22
C SER A 235 4.23 16.64 -32.38
N VAL A 236 3.01 16.96 -31.95
CA VAL A 236 1.85 16.07 -32.09
C VAL A 236 1.48 15.89 -33.56
N GLU A 237 1.45 16.97 -34.34
CA GLU A 237 1.13 16.90 -35.77
C GLU A 237 2.22 16.14 -36.55
N GLY A 238 3.49 16.30 -36.16
CA GLY A 238 4.60 15.51 -36.68
C GLY A 238 4.45 14.01 -36.39
N LEU A 239 3.98 13.63 -35.20
CA LEU A 239 3.69 12.23 -34.88
C LEU A 239 2.48 11.71 -35.68
N LEU A 240 1.39 12.49 -35.73
CA LEU A 240 0.16 12.12 -36.44
C LEU A 240 0.38 11.95 -37.95
N SER A 241 1.19 12.82 -38.57
CA SER A 241 1.55 12.76 -39.98
C SER A 241 2.49 11.60 -40.31
N ASN A 242 3.35 11.19 -39.36
CA ASN A 242 4.27 10.04 -39.51
C ASN A 242 3.59 8.66 -39.40
N GLY A 243 2.26 8.58 -39.54
CA GLY A 243 1.55 7.31 -39.68
C GLY A 243 1.30 6.56 -38.38
N SER A 244 1.54 7.16 -37.20
CA SER A 244 1.19 6.56 -35.90
C SER A 244 -0.31 6.66 -35.57
N ARG A 245 -1.15 7.09 -36.52
CA ARG A 245 -2.59 7.15 -36.37
C ARG A 245 -3.13 5.73 -36.23
N ILE A 246 -3.72 5.42 -35.08
CA ILE A 246 -4.41 4.15 -34.85
C ILE A 246 -5.55 4.06 -35.88
N LYS A 247 -5.38 3.23 -36.91
CA LYS A 247 -6.45 2.91 -37.84
C LYS A 247 -7.41 1.98 -37.11
N ILE A 248 -8.54 2.53 -36.68
CA ILE A 248 -9.63 1.73 -36.10
C ILE A 248 -10.42 1.17 -37.27
N ASP A 249 -10.43 -0.14 -37.40
CA ASP A 249 -11.29 -0.85 -38.34
C ASP A 249 -12.74 -0.78 -37.83
N PRO A 250 -13.69 -0.18 -38.58
CA PRO A 250 -15.08 -0.02 -38.13
C PRO A 250 -15.81 -1.36 -37.95
N ASP A 251 -15.33 -2.44 -38.56
CA ASP A 251 -15.88 -3.79 -38.41
C ASP A 251 -15.17 -4.61 -37.31
N ALA A 252 -14.16 -4.03 -36.64
CA ALA A 252 -13.48 -4.70 -35.54
C ALA A 252 -14.41 -4.87 -34.33
N LYS A 253 -14.46 -6.10 -33.81
CA LYS A 253 -15.24 -6.42 -32.61
C LYS A 253 -14.79 -5.54 -31.43
N PRO A 254 -15.71 -5.06 -30.57
CA PRO A 254 -15.45 -4.03 -29.56
C PRO A 254 -14.36 -4.33 -28.51
N ARG A 255 -13.77 -5.52 -28.51
CA ARG A 255 -12.70 -5.91 -27.59
C ARG A 255 -11.70 -6.78 -28.32
N ASN A 256 -10.45 -6.32 -28.36
CA ASN A 256 -9.33 -7.24 -28.57
C ASN A 256 -9.42 -8.35 -27.52
N PRO A 257 -9.06 -9.61 -27.86
CA PRO A 257 -9.01 -10.67 -26.87
C PRO A 257 -8.15 -10.20 -25.71
N VAL A 258 -8.75 -10.14 -24.52
CA VAL A 258 -8.10 -9.67 -23.30
C VAL A 258 -6.81 -10.47 -23.14
N PRO A 259 -5.63 -9.82 -23.09
CA PRO A 259 -4.39 -10.52 -22.80
C PRO A 259 -4.63 -11.38 -21.58
N ARG A 260 -4.32 -12.67 -21.64
CA ARG A 260 -4.53 -13.56 -20.50
C ARG A 260 -3.85 -12.88 -19.31
N ARG A 261 -4.60 -12.76 -18.20
CA ARG A 261 -4.04 -12.30 -16.93
C ARG A 261 -2.71 -13.04 -16.76
N PRO A 262 -1.60 -12.35 -16.42
CA PRO A 262 -0.34 -13.04 -16.15
C PRO A 262 -0.68 -14.23 -15.26
N SER A 263 -0.30 -15.43 -15.69
CA SER A 263 -0.53 -16.66 -14.93
C SER A 263 -0.24 -16.31 -13.49
N SER A 264 -1.23 -16.46 -12.61
CA SER A 264 -1.13 -16.02 -11.22
C SER A 264 0.26 -16.35 -10.75
N ARG A 265 1.07 -15.34 -10.39
CA ARG A 265 2.28 -15.61 -9.61
C ARG A 265 1.81 -16.51 -8.48
N ASP A 266 2.36 -17.73 -8.44
CA ASP A 266 1.90 -18.79 -7.57
C ASP A 266 1.60 -18.21 -6.19
N LEU A 267 0.35 -18.34 -5.72
CA LEU A 267 -0.13 -17.85 -4.44
C LEU A 267 0.46 -18.67 -3.28
N LYS A 268 1.79 -18.84 -3.25
CA LYS A 268 2.51 -19.54 -2.19
C LYS A 268 3.03 -18.62 -1.10
N THR A 269 2.95 -17.29 -1.26
CA THR A 269 3.83 -16.43 -0.47
C THR A 269 3.17 -15.13 -0.01
N VAL A 270 1.87 -15.13 0.30
CA VAL A 270 1.33 -14.04 1.14
C VAL A 270 2.00 -14.06 2.51
N THR A 271 2.33 -15.26 3.01
CA THR A 271 3.18 -15.47 4.19
C THR A 271 4.57 -14.88 4.00
N ASP A 272 5.21 -15.08 2.85
CA ASP A 272 6.58 -14.58 2.65
C ASP A 272 6.59 -13.06 2.38
N PHE A 273 5.50 -12.50 1.84
CA PHE A 273 5.33 -11.04 1.80
C PHE A 273 5.16 -10.45 3.20
N ILE A 274 4.35 -11.07 4.05
CA ILE A 274 4.19 -10.64 5.45
C ILE A 274 5.52 -10.84 6.20
N GLN A 275 6.23 -11.93 5.97
CA GLN A 275 7.53 -12.19 6.58
C GLN A 275 8.60 -11.20 6.11
N ALA A 276 8.62 -10.85 4.81
CA ALA A 276 9.50 -9.82 4.29
C ALA A 276 9.17 -8.42 4.85
N ASP A 277 7.89 -8.09 5.01
CA ASP A 277 7.46 -6.83 5.66
C ASP A 277 7.86 -6.82 7.14
N LEU A 278 7.68 -7.92 7.86
CA LEU A 278 8.09 -8.08 9.27
C LEU A 278 9.63 -7.98 9.43
N GLU A 279 10.39 -8.58 8.51
CA GLU A 279 11.86 -8.50 8.49
C GLU A 279 12.37 -7.09 8.13
N THR A 280 11.64 -6.36 7.27
CA THR A 280 11.99 -4.99 6.87
C THR A 280 11.66 -3.97 7.96
N THR A 281 10.54 -4.16 8.64
CA THR A 281 10.06 -3.26 9.71
C THR A 281 10.63 -3.60 11.09
N GLY A 282 11.14 -4.82 11.28
CA GLY A 282 11.64 -5.32 12.56
C GLY A 282 10.55 -5.51 13.63
N ALA A 283 9.28 -5.31 13.26
CA ALA A 283 8.15 -5.38 14.18
C ALA A 283 7.68 -6.84 14.33
N THR A 284 7.30 -7.21 15.54
CA THR A 284 6.68 -8.52 15.80
C THR A 284 5.19 -8.50 15.43
N ALA A 285 4.62 -9.67 15.12
CA ALA A 285 3.20 -9.78 14.74
C ALA A 285 2.26 -9.26 15.85
N ASP A 286 2.67 -9.40 17.12
CA ASP A 286 1.93 -8.89 18.28
C ASP A 286 2.05 -7.36 18.41
N GLU A 287 3.18 -6.77 18.04
CA GLU A 287 3.35 -5.31 17.98
C GLU A 287 2.52 -4.69 16.85
N LEU A 288 2.40 -5.35 15.69
CA LEU A 288 1.52 -4.89 14.61
C LEU A 288 0.04 -5.02 14.97
N ALA A 289 -0.35 -6.07 15.68
CA ALA A 289 -1.71 -6.22 16.20
C ALA A 289 -2.00 -5.15 17.27
N ALA A 290 -1.08 -4.93 18.21
CA ALA A 290 -1.19 -3.89 19.22
C ALA A 290 -1.18 -2.48 18.62
N ALA A 291 -0.40 -2.22 17.57
CA ALA A 291 -0.39 -0.95 16.84
C ALA A 291 -1.69 -0.74 16.04
N ALA A 292 -2.26 -1.80 15.47
CA ALA A 292 -3.57 -1.73 14.80
C ALA A 292 -4.72 -1.50 15.81
N GLU A 293 -4.67 -2.13 16.98
CA GLU A 293 -5.61 -1.89 18.08
C GLU A 293 -5.41 -0.49 18.70
N ALA A 294 -4.17 -0.03 18.85
CA ALA A 294 -3.83 1.32 19.30
C ALA A 294 -4.23 2.38 18.27
N SER A 295 -4.16 2.09 16.97
CA SER A 295 -4.62 2.97 15.89
C SER A 295 -6.15 3.03 15.80
N ALA A 296 -6.85 1.94 16.13
CA ALA A 296 -8.30 1.95 16.31
C ALA A 296 -8.70 2.78 17.55
N LEU A 297 -7.94 2.66 18.65
CA LEU A 297 -8.09 3.47 19.86
C LEU A 297 -7.66 4.94 19.67
N SER A 298 -6.69 5.23 18.79
CA SER A 298 -6.19 6.57 18.51
C SER A 298 -7.18 7.43 17.72
N SER A 299 -8.30 6.84 17.27
CA SER A 299 -9.37 7.63 16.69
C SER A 299 -10.00 8.60 17.68
N GLY A 300 -9.82 8.42 19.01
CA GLY A 300 -9.78 9.42 20.11
C GLY A 300 -10.89 10.47 20.22
N LEU A 301 -11.81 10.51 19.27
CA LEU A 301 -12.80 11.55 19.06
C LEU A 301 -14.09 11.09 19.73
N MET A 302 -14.47 11.85 20.75
CA MET A 302 -15.75 11.72 21.41
C MET A 302 -16.87 12.07 20.43
N THR A 303 -18.04 11.43 20.59
CA THR A 303 -19.20 11.80 19.77
C THR A 303 -19.65 13.22 20.07
N ILE A 304 -20.25 13.89 19.09
CA ILE A 304 -20.72 15.28 19.23
C ILE A 304 -21.71 15.42 20.38
N ASP A 305 -22.62 14.45 20.52
CA ASP A 305 -23.65 14.47 21.56
C ASP A 305 -23.04 14.24 22.95
N ASP A 306 -22.03 13.35 23.07
CA ASP A 306 -21.31 13.12 24.33
C ASP A 306 -20.54 14.36 24.78
N TRP A 307 -19.90 15.07 23.85
CA TRP A 307 -19.22 16.33 24.15
C TRP A 307 -20.20 17.38 24.68
N ILE A 308 -21.34 17.57 23.98
CA ILE A 308 -22.35 18.56 24.36
C ILE A 308 -22.87 18.26 25.78
N ASN A 309 -23.14 16.99 26.07
CA ASN A 309 -23.65 16.57 27.37
C ASN A 309 -22.60 16.75 28.49
N GLN A 310 -21.33 16.42 28.25
CA GLN A 310 -20.26 16.59 29.24
C GLN A 310 -19.98 18.06 29.54
N THR A 311 -19.90 18.91 28.51
CA THR A 311 -19.64 20.35 28.68
C THR A 311 -20.79 21.04 29.41
N LEU A 312 -22.03 20.69 29.07
CA LEU A 312 -23.21 21.20 29.80
C LEU A 312 -23.28 20.68 31.24
N ALA A 313 -22.89 19.43 31.49
CA ALA A 313 -22.86 18.89 32.85
C ALA A 313 -21.79 19.56 33.72
N ALA A 314 -20.66 19.97 33.14
CA ALA A 314 -19.57 20.62 33.86
C ALA A 314 -19.81 22.12 34.10
N LYS A 315 -20.26 22.86 33.08
CA LYS A 315 -20.37 24.33 33.11
C LYS A 315 -21.81 24.85 33.23
N GLY A 316 -22.82 24.04 32.87
CA GLY A 316 -24.21 24.47 32.75
C GLY A 316 -24.55 25.25 31.47
N TYR A 317 -23.53 25.68 30.72
CA TYR A 317 -23.62 26.40 29.45
C TYR A 317 -22.45 26.03 28.54
N ILE A 318 -22.56 26.35 27.25
CA ILE A 318 -21.45 26.23 26.28
C ILE A 318 -21.15 27.61 25.73
N GLN A 319 -19.91 28.08 25.89
CA GLN A 319 -19.45 29.38 25.42
C GLN A 319 -19.03 29.30 23.94
N ALA A 320 -19.66 30.11 23.08
CA ALA A 320 -19.56 29.91 21.63
C ALA A 320 -18.17 30.17 21.02
N GLN A 321 -17.32 30.94 21.69
CA GLN A 321 -15.96 31.24 21.23
C GLN A 321 -14.92 30.36 21.92
N GLU A 322 -15.00 30.22 23.25
CA GLU A 322 -14.02 29.50 24.07
C GLU A 322 -14.14 27.98 23.95
N ASP A 323 -15.37 27.44 23.98
CA ASP A 323 -15.58 25.98 23.92
C ASP A 323 -15.57 25.46 22.48
N ARG A 324 -15.43 26.35 21.50
CA ARG A 324 -15.42 26.00 20.07
C ARG A 324 -14.17 25.23 19.69
N GLU A 325 -13.03 25.58 20.26
CA GLU A 325 -11.75 24.89 20.02
C GLU A 325 -11.77 23.50 20.63
N ASP A 326 -12.21 23.36 21.90
CA ASP A 326 -12.33 22.07 22.57
C ASP A 326 -13.35 21.15 21.86
N PHE A 327 -14.46 21.70 21.35
CA PHE A 327 -15.41 20.97 20.51
C PHE A 327 -14.73 20.38 19.26
N ILE A 328 -13.93 21.17 18.56
CA ILE A 328 -13.26 20.71 17.33
C ILE A 328 -12.20 19.66 17.66
N LEU A 329 -11.41 19.88 18.71
CA LEU A 329 -10.36 18.98 19.15
C LEU A 329 -10.90 17.62 19.59
N ARG A 330 -11.99 17.61 20.37
CA ARG A 330 -12.56 16.37 20.92
C ARG A 330 -13.52 15.64 19.99
N THR A 331 -14.18 16.33 19.04
CA THR A 331 -15.20 15.71 18.18
C THR A 331 -14.82 15.63 16.70
N GLY A 332 -13.81 16.38 16.26
CA GLY A 332 -13.36 16.43 14.87
C GLY A 332 -14.36 17.08 13.90
N ALA A 333 -15.45 17.66 14.44
CA ALA A 333 -16.46 18.35 13.68
C ALA A 333 -15.98 19.73 13.21
N GLY A 334 -16.24 20.08 11.95
CA GLY A 334 -15.77 21.35 11.38
C GLY A 334 -16.36 22.59 12.06
N ALA A 335 -15.52 23.60 12.28
CA ALA A 335 -15.83 24.84 13.01
C ALA A 335 -17.09 25.57 12.51
N THR A 336 -17.38 25.50 11.20
CA THR A 336 -18.54 26.16 10.57
C THR A 336 -19.88 25.50 10.90
N LYS A 337 -19.85 24.29 11.47
CA LYS A 337 -21.04 23.53 11.86
C LYS A 337 -21.35 23.58 13.35
N PHE A 338 -20.49 24.20 14.17
CA PHE A 338 -20.67 24.32 15.63
C PHE A 338 -22.08 24.82 16.00
N ASN A 339 -22.46 26.00 15.49
CA ASN A 339 -23.77 26.60 15.74
C ASN A 339 -24.94 25.75 15.22
N LYS A 340 -24.72 24.98 14.16
CA LYS A 340 -25.74 24.10 13.59
C LYS A 340 -25.96 22.88 14.47
N TRP A 341 -24.89 22.36 15.09
CA TRP A 341 -24.95 21.25 16.03
C TRP A 341 -25.59 21.65 17.35
N MET A 342 -25.27 22.83 17.90
CA MET A 342 -25.93 23.30 19.12
C MET A 342 -27.44 23.48 18.94
N LYS A 343 -27.87 24.06 17.81
CA LYS A 343 -29.31 24.15 17.46
C LYS A 343 -29.95 22.77 17.27
N LYS A 344 -29.25 21.82 16.63
CA LYS A 344 -29.76 20.46 16.42
C LYS A 344 -29.91 19.70 17.75
N ALA A 345 -29.04 19.98 18.71
CA ALA A 345 -29.11 19.45 20.07
C ALA A 345 -30.18 20.15 20.94
N GLY A 346 -30.93 21.11 20.38
CA GLY A 346 -32.01 21.82 21.08
C GLY A 346 -31.55 22.92 22.03
N LEU A 347 -30.32 23.44 21.85
CA LEU A 347 -29.79 24.55 22.66
C LEU A 347 -30.20 25.91 22.09
N TYR A 348 -30.47 26.87 22.97
CA TYR A 348 -30.78 28.25 22.65
C TYR A 348 -29.54 29.13 22.80
N PHE A 349 -29.35 30.05 21.87
CA PHE A 349 -28.21 30.96 21.88
C PHE A 349 -28.61 32.33 22.42
N ASN A 350 -28.01 32.73 23.54
CA ASN A 350 -28.18 34.06 24.08
C ASN A 350 -27.18 35.02 23.41
N LYS A 351 -27.69 35.99 22.63
CA LYS A 351 -26.88 36.95 21.87
C LYS A 351 -26.11 37.94 22.75
N GLN A 352 -26.57 38.17 23.99
CA GLN A 352 -25.94 39.15 24.89
C GLN A 352 -24.75 38.54 25.63
N THR A 353 -24.85 37.26 26.00
CA THR A 353 -23.79 36.57 26.76
C THR A 353 -22.89 35.71 25.88
N GLY A 354 -23.31 35.37 24.65
CA GLY A 354 -22.56 34.48 23.76
C GLY A 354 -22.64 33.00 24.14
N GLN A 355 -23.59 32.63 25.00
CA GLN A 355 -23.73 31.29 25.58
C GLN A 355 -24.84 30.47 24.93
N TRP A 356 -24.65 29.16 24.89
CA TRP A 356 -25.65 28.16 24.52
C TRP A 356 -26.12 27.41 25.76
N THR A 357 -27.43 27.39 25.99
CA THR A 357 -28.07 26.74 27.15
C THR A 357 -29.31 25.96 26.75
N ARG A 358 -29.75 25.01 27.59
CA ARG A 358 -30.96 24.19 27.34
C ARG A 358 -32.27 24.93 27.63
N TYR A 359 -32.19 26.08 28.27
CA TYR A 359 -33.34 26.88 28.66
C TYR A 359 -33.35 28.16 27.82
N GLU A 360 -34.53 28.57 27.32
CA GLU A 360 -34.72 29.96 26.93
C GLU A 360 -34.64 30.79 28.21
N GLU A 361 -33.51 31.44 28.47
CA GLU A 361 -33.47 32.52 29.44
C GLU A 361 -34.42 33.61 28.97
N ARG A 362 -35.41 33.93 29.81
CA ARG A 362 -36.43 34.98 29.60
C ARG A 362 -35.82 36.37 29.59
#